data_AF-A0A2V2ZRK1-F1
#
_entry.id   AF-A0A2V2ZRK1-F1
#
_cell.length_a   1.000
_cell.length_b   1.000
_cell.length_c   1.000
_cell.angle_alpha   90.00
_cell.angle_beta   90.00
_cell.angle_gamma   90.00
#
_symmetry.space_group_name_H-M   'P 1'
#
loop_
_entity.id
_entity.type
_entity.pdbx_description
1 polymer ?
#
loop_
_entity_poly.entity_id
_entity_poly.type
_entity_poly.pdbx_seq_one_letter_code
_entity_poly.pdbx_strand_id
1 'polypeptide(L)'
;MEKDLSELTDQELIEKKRTIEARNVVNAIILGVLAGIAIYSTITKGISFTTFLPILLAFFVANSWNKGKKGLKREMDSRNVK
;
A
#
# COMPACT_ATOMS: atom_id res chain seq x y z
N MET A 1 9.15 -19.37 -2.36
CA MET A 1 9.09 -19.07 -0.91
C MET A 1 9.60 -17.65 -0.76
N GLU A 2 8.78 -16.71 -0.28
CA GLU A 2 9.32 -15.38 0.03
C GLU A 2 10.33 -15.56 1.17
N LYS A 3 11.59 -15.13 0.99
CA LYS A 3 12.57 -15.06 2.08
C LYS A 3 11.97 -14.23 3.22
N ASP A 4 12.10 -14.73 4.44
CA ASP A 4 11.69 -13.98 5.62
C ASP A 4 12.52 -12.69 5.73
N LEU A 5 11.97 -11.61 6.29
CA LEU A 5 12.69 -10.33 6.43
C LEU A 5 14.02 -10.51 7.18
N SER A 6 14.06 -11.50 8.08
CA SER A 6 15.26 -11.88 8.84
C SER A 6 16.38 -12.51 7.99
N GLU A 7 16.08 -13.01 6.78
CA GLU A 7 17.03 -13.70 5.90
C GLU A 7 17.61 -12.81 4.80
N LEU A 8 17.15 -11.55 4.70
CA LEU A 8 17.71 -10.58 3.75
C LEU A 8 18.99 -9.95 4.32
N THR A 9 19.95 -9.70 3.43
CA THR A 9 21.11 -8.84 3.71
C THR A 9 20.70 -7.37 3.79
N ASP A 10 21.54 -6.53 4.37
CA ASP A 10 21.23 -5.09 4.53
C ASP A 10 20.96 -4.39 3.18
N GLN A 11 21.67 -4.78 2.12
CA GLN A 11 21.45 -4.25 0.77
C GLN A 11 20.08 -4.68 0.20
N GLU A 12 19.73 -5.95 0.35
CA GLU A 12 18.42 -6.47 -0.09
C GLU A 12 17.27 -5.86 0.73
N LEU A 13 17.47 -5.56 2.02
CA LEU A 13 16.51 -4.86 2.88
C LEU A 13 16.25 -3.43 2.39
N ILE A 14 17.30 -2.67 2.04
CA ILE A 14 17.19 -1.31 1.49
C ILE A 14 16.49 -1.32 0.14
N GLU A 15 16.80 -2.30 -0.72
CA GLU A 15 16.13 -2.46 -2.01
C GLU A 15 14.64 -2.78 -1.83
N LYS A 16 14.30 -3.71 -0.92
CA LYS A 16 12.92 -4.03 -0.58
C LYS A 16 12.15 -2.81 -0.05
N LYS A 17 12.79 -1.96 0.75
CA LYS A 17 12.23 -0.68 1.22
C LYS A 17 11.86 0.23 0.05
N ARG A 18 12.78 0.44 -0.90
CA ARG A 18 12.52 1.25 -2.11
C ARG A 18 11.40 0.66 -2.95
N THR A 19 11.34 -0.66 -3.12
CA THR A 19 10.24 -1.31 -3.84
C THR A 19 8.90 -1.08 -3.15
N ILE A 20 8.85 -1.17 -1.82
CA ILE A 20 7.63 -0.90 -1.05
C ILE A 20 7.24 0.58 -1.16
N GLU A 21 8.18 1.52 -1.13
CA GLU A 21 7.92 2.94 -1.36
C GLU A 21 7.40 3.24 -2.77
N ALA A 22 7.94 2.59 -3.81
CA ALA A 22 7.42 2.71 -5.16
C ALA A 22 5.99 2.16 -5.27
N ARG A 23 5.71 0.98 -4.68
CA ARG A 23 4.35 0.40 -4.63
C ARG A 23 3.37 1.30 -3.88
N ASN A 24 3.83 2.02 -2.86
CA ASN A 24 3.01 2.99 -2.13
C ASN A 24 2.56 4.15 -3.03
N VAL A 25 3.44 4.67 -3.87
CA VAL A 25 3.11 5.72 -4.84
C VAL A 25 2.07 5.21 -5.85
N VAL A 26 2.30 4.02 -6.41
CA VAL A 26 1.35 3.39 -7.33
C VAL A 26 -0.02 3.17 -6.66
N ASN A 27 -0.03 2.66 -5.43
CA ASN A 27 -1.26 2.50 -4.66
C ASN A 27 -1.97 3.84 -4.43
N ALA A 28 -1.24 4.90 -4.08
CA ALA A 28 -1.82 6.24 -3.90
C ALA A 28 -2.46 6.78 -5.18
N ILE A 29 -1.84 6.56 -6.34
CA ILE A 29 -2.40 6.92 -7.66
C ILE A 29 -3.70 6.14 -7.91
N ILE A 30 -3.69 4.81 -7.70
CA ILE A 30 -4.88 3.97 -7.86
C ILE A 30 -6.00 4.46 -6.94
N LEU A 31 -5.69 4.77 -5.67
CA LEU A 31 -6.67 5.32 -4.73
C LEU A 31 -7.23 6.67 -5.18
N GLY A 32 -6.40 7.56 -5.73
CA GLY A 32 -6.84 8.84 -6.28
C GLY A 32 -7.79 8.67 -7.47
N VAL A 33 -7.47 7.76 -8.39
CA VAL A 33 -8.33 7.43 -9.54
C VAL A 33 -9.67 6.84 -9.06
N LEU A 34 -9.62 5.88 -8.14
CA LEU A 34 -10.81 5.26 -7.55
C LEU A 34 -11.71 6.29 -6.85
N ALA A 35 -11.11 7.20 -6.08
CA ALA A 35 -11.83 8.29 -5.43
C ALA A 35 -12.47 9.25 -6.45
N GLY A 36 -11.75 9.59 -7.52
CA GLY A 36 -12.28 10.41 -8.61
C GLY A 36 -13.49 9.76 -9.30
N ILE A 37 -13.40 8.46 -9.61
CA ILE A 37 -14.52 7.69 -10.18
C ILE A 37 -15.70 7.66 -9.21
N ALA A 38 -15.46 7.45 -7.91
CA ALA A 38 -16.51 7.43 -6.90
C ALA A 38 -17.25 8.77 -6.83
N ILE A 39 -16.53 9.89 -6.81
CA ILE A 39 -17.12 11.24 -6.77
C ILE A 39 -17.91 11.52 -8.05
N TYR A 40 -17.30 11.29 -9.21
CA TYR A 40 -17.96 11.51 -10.51
C TYR A 40 -19.23 10.67 -10.65
N SER A 41 -19.16 9.38 -10.29
CA SER A 41 -20.31 8.49 -10.34
C SER A 41 -21.40 8.91 -9.35
N THR A 42 -21.04 9.41 -8.17
CA THR A 42 -22.03 9.84 -7.16
C THR A 42 -22.81 11.05 -7.65
N ILE A 43 -22.13 12.01 -8.29
CA ILE A 43 -22.77 13.22 -8.84
C ILE A 43 -23.65 12.88 -10.05
N THR A 44 -23.19 11.97 -10.93
CA THR A 44 -23.88 11.69 -12.20
C THR A 44 -24.95 10.60 -12.12
N LYS A 45 -24.76 9.60 -11.25
CA LYS A 45 -25.60 8.39 -11.17
C LYS A 45 -26.18 8.14 -9.77
N GLY A 46 -25.87 9.00 -8.79
CA GLY A 46 -26.24 8.80 -7.39
C GLY A 46 -25.35 7.78 -6.66
N ILE A 47 -25.69 7.50 -5.40
CA ILE A 47 -24.97 6.52 -4.57
C ILE A 47 -25.31 5.11 -5.08
N SER A 48 -24.33 4.44 -5.68
CA SER A 48 -24.50 3.10 -6.25
C SER A 48 -23.30 2.21 -5.90
N PHE A 49 -23.29 0.97 -6.37
CA PHE A 49 -22.19 0.01 -6.18
C PHE A 49 -20.82 0.58 -6.59
N THR A 50 -20.80 1.47 -7.59
CA THR A 50 -19.62 2.22 -8.05
C THR A 50 -19.06 3.20 -7.03
N THR A 51 -19.83 3.59 -6.01
CA THR A 51 -19.36 4.42 -4.89
C THR A 51 -18.83 3.54 -3.73
N PHE A 52 -19.45 2.38 -3.49
CA PHE A 52 -19.05 1.45 -2.43
C PHE A 52 -17.78 0.64 -2.75
N LEU A 53 -17.63 0.18 -3.99
CA LEU A 53 -16.50 -0.64 -4.43
C LEU A 53 -15.15 0.08 -4.27
N PRO A 54 -14.98 1.37 -4.67
CA PRO A 54 -13.76 2.14 -4.42
C PRO A 54 -13.37 2.23 -2.95
N ILE A 55 -14.36 2.42 -2.06
CA ILE A 55 -14.14 2.57 -0.62
C ILE A 55 -13.64 1.25 -0.01
N LEU A 56 -14.23 0.12 -0.42
CA LEU A 56 -13.80 -1.21 -0.01
C LEU A 56 -12.38 -1.53 -0.48
N LEU A 57 -12.03 -1.21 -1.74
CA LEU A 57 -10.67 -1.37 -2.24
C LEU A 57 -9.69 -0.48 -1.46
N ALA A 58 -10.06 0.76 -1.16
CA ALA A 58 -9.24 1.66 -0.37
C ALA A 58 -8.93 1.11 1.02
N PHE A 59 -9.92 0.52 1.67
CA PHE A 59 -9.76 -0.12 2.98
C PHE A 59 -8.79 -1.32 2.92
N PHE A 60 -8.93 -2.19 1.91
CA PHE A 60 -8.03 -3.33 1.72
C PHE A 60 -6.57 -2.90 1.48
N VAL A 61 -6.37 -1.89 0.62
CA VAL A 61 -5.04 -1.35 0.31
C VAL A 61 -4.40 -0.72 1.56
N ALA A 62 -5.17 0.04 2.34
CA ALA A 62 -4.66 0.65 3.58
C ALA A 62 -4.23 -0.41 4.61
N ASN A 63 -4.99 -1.50 4.75
CA ASN A 63 -4.67 -2.56 5.69
C ASN A 63 -3.42 -3.36 5.28
N SER A 64 -3.24 -3.64 3.98
CA SER A 64 -2.04 -4.36 3.50
C SER A 64 -0.78 -3.50 3.62
N TRP A 65 -0.89 -2.20 3.36
CA TRP A 65 0.19 -1.23 3.49
C TRP A 65 0.75 -1.19 4.93
N ASN A 66 -0.14 -1.11 5.92
CA ASN A 66 0.27 -1.01 7.32
C ASN A 66 0.99 -2.25 7.86
N LYS A 67 0.62 -3.45 7.39
CA LYS A 67 1.27 -4.70 7.82
C LYS A 67 2.70 -4.81 7.27
N GLY A 68 2.89 -4.58 5.97
CA GLY A 68 4.20 -4.69 5.31
C GLY A 68 5.22 -3.66 5.83
N LYS A 69 4.79 -2.41 6.04
CA LYS A 69 5.65 -1.35 6.59
C LYS A 69 6.12 -1.63 8.01
N LYS A 70 5.24 -2.16 8.88
CA LYS A 70 5.58 -2.43 10.29
C LYS A 70 6.60 -3.55 10.43
N GLY A 71 6.49 -4.61 9.62
CA GLY A 71 7.46 -5.71 9.61
C GLY A 71 8.84 -5.25 9.16
N LEU A 72 8.90 -4.55 8.02
CA LEU A 72 10.17 -4.06 7.48
C LEU A 72 10.84 -3.02 8.39
N LYS A 73 10.06 -2.09 8.95
CA LYS A 73 10.59 -1.07 9.85
C LYS A 73 11.17 -1.69 11.14
N ARG A 74 10.51 -2.71 11.69
CA ARG A 74 11.01 -3.45 12.86
C ARG A 74 12.36 -4.11 12.57
N GLU A 75 12.51 -4.75 11.42
CA GLU A 75 13.75 -5.41 11.04
C GLU A 75 14.89 -4.40 10.85
N MET A 76 14.65 -3.31 10.11
CA MET A 76 15.62 -2.22 9.93
C MET A 76 16.02 -1.56 11.26
N ASP A 77 15.05 -1.25 12.13
CA ASP A 77 15.32 -0.66 13.45
C ASP A 77 16.14 -1.62 14.33
N SER A 78 15.85 -2.93 14.29
CA SER A 78 16.59 -3.95 15.07
C SER A 78 18.05 -4.08 14.66
N ARG A 79 18.35 -3.82 13.37
CA ARG A 79 19.70 -3.90 12.81
C ARG A 79 20.42 -2.55 12.74
N ASN A 80 19.78 -1.46 13.20
CA ASN A 80 20.25 -0.08 13.03
C ASN A 80 20.54 0.33 11.56
N VAL A 81 19.80 -0.25 10.61
CA VAL A 81 19.94 0.03 9.17
C VAL A 81 18.87 1.05 8.79
N LYS A 82 19.28 2.25 8.33
CA LYS A 82 18.37 3.37 8.01
C LYS A 82 17.95 3.45 6.54
#